data_AF-A0A7Y4Y3I7-F1
#
_entry.id   AF-A0A7Y4Y3I7-F1
#
_cell.length_a   1.000
_cell.length_b   1.000
_cell.length_c   1.000
_cell.angle_alpha   90.00
_cell.angle_beta   90.00
_cell.angle_gamma   90.00
#
_symmetry.space_group_name_H-M   'P 1'
#
loop_
_entity.id
_entity.type
_entity.pdbx_description
1 polymer ?
#
loop_
_entity_poly.entity_id
_entity_poly.type
_entity_poly.pdbx_seq_one_letter_code
_entity_poly.pdbx_strand_id
1 'polypeptide(L)'
;MNRFQWLAISTAFCAAQLCAANAHADSVRCHIIYGGENFTVDAAPTTTPYQVPAQKIGRYFDFKASYVAAPERAAAINLYVYALASGEPVLIHQAKHRPPFIVGGSRYGFTGLHYVYEPSKGSELQYWCERMG
;
A
#
# COMPACT_ATOMS: atom_id res chain seq x y z
N MET A 1 -16.10 39.47 -63.82
CA MET A 1 -15.51 40.72 -63.28
C MET A 1 -16.10 40.94 -61.89
N ASN A 2 -15.24 41.17 -60.88
CA ASN A 2 -15.50 41.52 -59.46
C ASN A 2 -16.05 40.40 -58.54
N ARG A 3 -15.34 39.84 -57.55
CA ARG A 3 -14.50 40.30 -56.39
C ARG A 3 -15.28 40.71 -55.13
N PHE A 4 -14.71 40.31 -53.98
CA PHE A 4 -15.01 40.58 -52.55
C PHE A 4 -15.84 39.51 -51.82
N GLN A 5 -15.27 38.43 -51.29
CA GLN A 5 -14.46 38.31 -50.05
C GLN A 5 -15.04 39.03 -48.83
N TRP A 6 -15.68 38.28 -47.92
CA TRP A 6 -15.69 38.55 -46.48
C TRP A 6 -15.54 37.24 -45.71
N LEU A 7 -14.42 37.15 -44.97
CA LEU A 7 -14.12 36.12 -43.99
C LEU A 7 -14.97 36.34 -42.73
N ALA A 8 -15.43 35.25 -42.13
CA ALA A 8 -15.49 35.11 -40.68
C ALA A 8 -15.40 33.61 -40.35
N ILE A 9 -14.18 33.08 -40.34
CA ILE A 9 -13.90 31.74 -39.81
C ILE A 9 -14.01 31.90 -38.29
N SER A 10 -15.16 31.53 -37.73
CA SER A 10 -15.32 31.39 -36.29
C SER A 10 -14.47 30.21 -35.82
N THR A 11 -13.25 30.50 -35.37
CA THR A 11 -12.40 29.56 -34.66
C THR A 11 -13.03 29.27 -33.29
N ALA A 12 -13.87 28.24 -33.23
CA ALA A 12 -14.33 27.66 -31.98
C ALA A 12 -13.13 27.05 -31.25
N PHE A 13 -12.58 27.81 -30.30
CA PHE A 13 -11.56 27.35 -29.36
C PHE A 13 -12.23 26.38 -28.38
N CYS A 14 -12.36 25.11 -28.79
CA CYS A 14 -12.88 24.05 -27.95
C CYS A 14 -11.80 23.69 -26.91
N ALA A 15 -11.90 24.29 -25.71
CA ALA A 15 -11.06 23.97 -24.58
C ALA A 15 -11.33 22.51 -24.16
N ALA A 16 -10.52 21.59 -24.64
CA ALA A 16 -10.46 20.23 -24.14
C ALA A 16 -9.82 20.25 -22.73
N GLN A 17 -10.61 20.59 -21.72
CA GLN A 17 -10.26 20.32 -20.33
C GLN A 17 -10.27 18.80 -20.16
N LEU A 18 -9.09 18.19 -20.25
CA LEU A 18 -8.85 16.84 -19.77
C LEU A 18 -9.14 16.82 -18.27
N CYS A 19 -10.30 16.29 -17.88
CA CYS A 19 -10.51 15.78 -16.53
C CYS A 19 -9.50 14.64 -16.32
N ALA A 20 -8.35 14.95 -15.74
CA ALA A 20 -7.52 13.94 -15.10
C ALA A 20 -8.34 13.39 -13.92
N ALA A 21 -9.05 12.29 -14.15
CA ALA A 21 -9.61 11.53 -13.04
C ALA A 21 -8.42 11.09 -12.19
N ASN A 22 -8.28 11.66 -10.98
CA ASN A 22 -7.39 11.14 -9.97
C ASN A 22 -7.91 9.75 -9.60
N ALA A 23 -7.49 8.73 -10.33
CA ALA A 23 -7.55 7.36 -9.86
C ALA A 23 -6.59 7.29 -8.68
N HIS A 24 -7.10 7.61 -7.48
CA HIS A 24 -6.41 7.27 -6.25
C HIS A 24 -6.17 5.76 -6.31
N ALA A 25 -4.93 5.38 -6.55
CA ALA A 25 -4.53 3.99 -6.56
C ALA A 25 -4.73 3.50 -5.14
N ASP A 26 -5.82 2.76 -4.94
CA ASP A 26 -6.11 2.09 -3.69
C ASP A 26 -4.88 1.32 -3.24
N SER A 27 -4.37 1.61 -2.04
CA SER A 27 -3.18 0.97 -1.52
C SER A 27 -3.24 0.83 -0.01
N VAL A 28 -2.35 0.02 0.53
CA VAL A 28 -2.17 -0.13 1.98
C VAL A 28 -0.82 0.45 2.34
N ARG A 29 -0.78 1.28 3.37
CA ARG A 29 0.47 1.75 3.98
C ARG A 29 0.62 1.14 5.35
N CYS A 30 1.74 0.47 5.58
CA CYS A 30 2.13 -0.06 6.87
C CYS A 30 3.25 0.79 7.46
N HIS A 31 3.03 1.26 8.68
CA HIS A 31 4.00 2.01 9.48
C HIS A 31 4.63 1.06 10.48
N ILE A 32 5.96 1.06 10.55
CA ILE A 32 6.72 0.13 11.36
C ILE A 32 7.74 0.89 12.18
N ILE A 33 7.84 0.57 13.47
CA ILE A 33 8.83 1.12 14.39
C ILE A 33 9.72 -0.01 14.88
N TYR A 34 11.03 0.16 14.68
CA TYR A 34 12.04 -0.81 15.10
C TYR A 34 13.31 -0.10 15.55
N GLY A 35 13.78 -0.38 16.78
CA GLY A 35 15.03 0.18 17.29
C GLY A 35 15.07 1.72 17.35
N GLY A 36 13.90 2.37 17.41
CA GLY A 36 13.78 3.83 17.34
C GLY A 36 13.71 4.42 15.93
N GLU A 37 13.83 3.59 14.90
CA GLU A 37 13.68 3.99 13.49
C GLU A 37 12.26 3.73 12.98
N ASN A 38 11.80 4.59 12.07
CA ASN A 38 10.51 4.47 11.40
C ASN A 38 10.70 3.97 9.97
N PHE A 39 9.90 2.98 9.58
CA PHE A 39 9.86 2.42 8.24
C PHE A 39 8.43 2.49 7.69
N THR A 40 8.33 2.54 6.36
CA THR A 40 7.06 2.49 5.65
C THR A 40 7.10 1.38 4.62
N VAL A 41 6.09 0.51 4.64
CA VAL A 41 5.89 -0.53 3.62
C VAL A 41 4.55 -0.30 2.95
N ASP A 42 4.59 0.07 1.67
CA ASP A 42 3.39 0.25 0.85
C ASP A 42 3.07 -1.02 0.05
N ALA A 43 1.79 -1.35 -0.07
CA ALA A 43 1.28 -2.46 -0.87
C ALA A 43 0.15 -1.98 -1.79
N ALA A 44 0.42 -2.02 -3.09
CA ALA A 44 -0.59 -1.87 -4.12
C ALA A 44 -1.33 -3.20 -4.39
N PRO A 45 -2.56 -3.17 -4.94
CA PRO A 45 -3.27 -4.33 -5.40
C PRO A 45 -2.43 -5.18 -6.34
N THR A 46 -2.41 -6.48 -6.13
CA THR A 46 -1.67 -7.44 -6.96
C THR A 46 -2.49 -8.69 -7.25
N THR A 47 -2.24 -9.30 -8.40
CA THR A 47 -2.74 -10.62 -8.79
C THR A 47 -1.73 -11.73 -8.49
N THR A 48 -0.51 -11.40 -8.08
CA THR A 48 0.58 -12.34 -7.77
C THR A 48 1.09 -12.20 -6.31
N PRO A 49 0.22 -12.35 -5.28
CA PRO A 49 0.56 -12.04 -3.89
C PRO A 49 1.76 -12.83 -3.33
N TYR A 50 2.03 -14.02 -3.87
CA TYR A 50 3.18 -14.83 -3.47
C TYR A 50 4.52 -14.28 -3.96
N GLN A 51 4.53 -13.53 -5.06
CA GLN A 51 5.75 -12.93 -5.63
C GLN A 51 6.12 -11.59 -4.97
N VAL A 52 5.23 -11.03 -4.14
CA VAL A 52 5.54 -9.80 -3.39
C VAL A 52 6.70 -10.07 -2.44
N PRO A 53 7.82 -9.32 -2.54
CA PRO A 53 8.98 -9.53 -1.69
C PRO A 53 8.71 -9.04 -0.25
N ALA A 54 9.40 -9.63 0.71
CA ALA A 54 9.54 -9.01 2.02
C ALA A 54 10.57 -7.88 1.96
N GLN A 55 10.39 -6.86 2.78
CA GLN A 55 11.27 -5.69 2.89
C GLN A 55 12.03 -5.76 4.21
N LYS A 56 13.33 -5.48 4.14
CA LYS A 56 14.20 -5.49 5.31
C LYS A 56 13.87 -4.35 6.27
N ILE A 57 13.60 -4.70 7.52
CA ILE A 57 13.32 -3.78 8.62
C ILE A 57 14.45 -3.91 9.64
N GLY A 58 15.38 -2.95 9.58
CA GLY A 58 16.54 -2.93 10.46
C GLY A 58 17.36 -4.22 10.36
N ARG A 59 17.69 -4.84 11.51
CA ARG A 59 18.63 -5.97 11.55
C ARG A 59 17.97 -7.33 11.60
N TYR A 60 16.88 -7.47 12.35
CA TYR A 60 16.35 -8.78 12.73
C TYR A 60 14.99 -9.11 12.11
N PHE A 61 14.43 -8.19 11.31
CA PHE A 61 13.10 -8.37 10.76
C PHE A 61 13.05 -8.16 9.25
N ASP A 62 12.21 -8.96 8.61
CA ASP A 62 11.68 -8.70 7.28
C ASP A 62 10.15 -8.55 7.41
N PHE A 63 9.57 -7.57 6.69
CA PHE A 63 8.15 -7.29 6.70
C PHE A 63 7.58 -7.39 5.28
N LYS A 64 6.50 -8.15 5.10
CA LYS A 64 5.79 -8.29 3.82
C LYS A 64 4.33 -7.88 3.96
N ALA A 65 3.88 -6.98 3.10
CA ALA A 65 2.47 -6.67 2.91
C ALA A 65 2.06 -7.04 1.49
N SER A 66 0.99 -7.83 1.35
CA SER A 66 0.38 -8.14 0.06
C SER A 66 -1.09 -7.76 0.08
N TYR A 67 -1.54 -7.06 -0.95
CA TYR A 67 -2.93 -6.64 -1.09
C TYR A 67 -3.56 -7.27 -2.33
N VAL A 68 -4.56 -8.12 -2.12
CA VAL A 68 -5.41 -8.65 -3.19
C VAL A 68 -6.75 -7.89 -3.11
N ALA A 69 -7.06 -7.08 -4.11
CA ALA A 69 -8.28 -6.26 -4.11
C ALA A 69 -9.50 -6.96 -4.74
N ALA A 70 -9.28 -7.93 -5.64
CA ALA A 70 -10.35 -8.59 -6.39
C ALA A 70 -10.02 -10.07 -6.69
N PRO A 71 -11.03 -10.93 -6.90
CA PRO A 71 -12.46 -10.70 -6.61
C PRO A 71 -12.73 -10.63 -5.09
N GLU A 72 -13.85 -10.02 -4.66
CA GLU A 72 -14.16 -9.76 -3.23
C GLU A 72 -14.02 -11.00 -2.33
N ARG A 73 -14.45 -12.18 -2.79
CA ARG A 73 -14.31 -13.45 -2.04
C ARG A 73 -12.85 -13.82 -1.75
N ALA A 74 -11.91 -13.39 -2.60
CA ALA A 74 -10.48 -13.59 -2.44
C ALA A 74 -9.75 -12.36 -1.89
N ALA A 75 -10.44 -11.21 -1.79
CA ALA A 75 -9.83 -9.97 -1.38
C ALA A 75 -9.30 -10.07 0.05
N ALA A 76 -8.03 -9.74 0.20
CA ALA A 76 -7.33 -9.85 1.46
C ALA A 76 -6.09 -8.96 1.48
N ILE A 77 -5.82 -8.41 2.64
CA ILE A 77 -4.51 -7.84 2.97
C ILE A 77 -3.81 -8.86 3.87
N ASN A 78 -2.69 -9.40 3.42
CA ASN A 78 -1.90 -10.33 4.20
C ASN A 78 -0.58 -9.66 4.60
N LEU A 79 -0.31 -9.68 5.90
CA LEU A 79 0.84 -9.09 6.55
C LEU A 79 1.67 -10.21 7.17
N TYR A 80 2.98 -10.15 7.00
CA TYR A 80 3.91 -11.15 7.50
C TYR A 80 5.11 -10.45 8.14
N VAL A 81 5.55 -10.95 9.28
CA VAL A 81 6.80 -10.55 9.92
C VAL A 81 7.68 -11.78 10.06
N TYR A 82 8.90 -11.70 9.54
CA TYR A 82 9.90 -12.74 9.61
C TYR A 82 11.02 -12.32 10.55
N ALA A 83 11.50 -13.25 11.37
CA ALA A 83 12.74 -13.13 12.14
C ALA A 83 13.94 -13.55 11.27
N LEU A 84 15.05 -12.83 11.39
CA LEU A 84 16.28 -13.08 10.63
C LEU A 84 17.49 -13.46 11.52
N ALA A 85 17.33 -13.54 12.84
CA ALA A 85 18.45 -13.76 13.75
C ALA A 85 19.16 -15.12 13.57
N SER A 86 18.46 -16.11 13.03
CA SER A 86 18.98 -17.45 12.68
C SER A 86 19.75 -17.49 11.36
N GLY A 87 19.79 -16.41 10.57
CA GLY A 87 20.37 -16.38 9.23
C GLY A 87 19.39 -16.79 8.13
N GLU A 88 18.41 -17.64 8.43
CA GLU A 88 17.27 -17.93 7.55
C GLU A 88 16.01 -17.19 8.04
N PRO A 89 15.17 -16.65 7.13
CA PRO A 89 13.90 -16.05 7.49
C PRO A 89 12.90 -17.05 8.10
N VAL A 90 12.45 -16.77 9.32
CA VAL A 90 11.43 -17.57 10.02
C VAL A 90 10.17 -16.74 10.19
N LEU A 91 9.02 -17.20 9.71
CA LEU A 91 7.75 -16.51 9.91
C LEU A 91 7.36 -16.56 11.39
N ILE A 92 7.27 -15.41 12.04
CA ILE A 92 6.94 -15.29 13.48
C ILE A 92 5.60 -14.61 13.74
N HIS A 93 5.06 -13.91 12.75
CA HIS A 93 3.73 -13.30 12.83
C HIS A 93 3.06 -13.24 11.46
N GLN A 94 1.76 -13.54 11.42
CA GLN A 94 0.95 -13.43 10.21
C GLN A 94 -0.43 -12.88 10.58
N ALA A 95 -0.86 -11.86 9.85
CA ALA A 95 -2.21 -11.30 9.96
C ALA A 95 -2.87 -11.27 8.59
N LYS A 96 -4.13 -11.70 8.52
CA LYS A 96 -4.97 -11.63 7.33
C LYS A 96 -6.21 -10.81 7.62
N HIS A 97 -6.36 -9.71 6.90
CA HIS A 97 -7.54 -8.86 6.96
C HIS A 97 -8.36 -9.06 5.70
N ARG A 98 -9.68 -9.22 5.85
CA ARG A 98 -10.66 -9.31 4.77
C ARG A 98 -11.49 -8.02 4.73
N PRO A 99 -12.14 -7.70 3.61
CA PRO A 99 -13.04 -6.55 3.54
C PRO A 99 -14.19 -6.65 4.58
N PRO A 100 -14.80 -5.51 4.97
CA PRO A 100 -14.54 -4.17 4.45
C PRO A 100 -13.26 -3.55 5.01
N PHE A 101 -12.44 -2.97 4.12
CA PHE A 101 -11.23 -2.27 4.52
C PHE A 101 -11.57 -0.78 4.69
N ILE A 102 -11.73 -0.34 5.94
CA ILE A 102 -12.17 1.03 6.24
C ILE A 102 -11.01 2.01 5.96
N VAL A 103 -11.29 3.02 5.14
CA VAL A 103 -10.40 4.17 4.88
C VAL A 103 -10.50 5.15 6.06
N GLY A 104 -9.38 5.73 6.49
CA GLY A 104 -9.40 6.79 7.53
C GLY A 104 -9.79 6.28 8.91
N GLY A 105 -9.09 5.25 9.40
CA GLY A 105 -9.34 4.61 10.70
C GLY A 105 -8.83 5.38 11.92
N SER A 106 -8.89 4.71 13.08
CA SER A 106 -8.26 5.18 14.33
C SER A 106 -6.76 5.47 14.14
N ARG A 107 -6.08 6.02 15.17
CA ARG A 107 -4.64 6.30 15.17
C ARG A 107 -3.75 5.19 14.57
N TYR A 108 -4.18 3.93 14.65
CA TYR A 108 -3.46 2.75 14.17
C TYR A 108 -4.16 2.02 13.02
N GLY A 109 -4.89 2.76 12.18
CA GLY A 109 -5.51 2.26 10.97
C GLY A 109 -6.51 1.12 11.21
N PHE A 110 -6.62 0.20 10.26
CA PHE A 110 -7.56 -0.92 10.32
C PHE A 110 -6.99 -2.14 11.05
N THR A 111 -5.67 -2.21 11.24
CA THR A 111 -5.02 -3.34 11.92
C THR A 111 -5.00 -3.16 13.44
N GLY A 112 -5.08 -1.93 13.95
CA GLY A 112 -4.62 -1.60 15.29
C GLY A 112 -3.09 -1.63 15.39
N LEU A 113 -2.54 -1.34 16.57
CA LEU A 113 -1.10 -1.44 16.85
C LEU A 113 -0.73 -2.87 17.25
N HIS A 114 0.23 -3.45 16.55
CA HIS A 114 0.79 -4.78 16.81
C HIS A 114 2.20 -4.64 17.37
N TYR A 115 2.56 -5.55 18.27
CA TYR A 115 3.90 -5.73 18.81
C TYR A 115 4.35 -7.15 18.48
N VAL A 116 5.50 -7.29 17.83
CA VAL A 116 6.07 -8.57 17.41
C VAL A 116 7.49 -8.66 17.95
N TYR A 117 7.79 -9.76 18.65
CA TYR A 117 9.07 -9.97 19.29
C TYR A 117 9.88 -11.03 18.55
N GLU A 118 11.13 -10.72 18.24
CA GLU A 118 12.06 -11.68 17.67
C GLU A 118 12.48 -12.69 18.75
N PRO A 119 12.25 -14.01 18.54
CA PRO A 119 12.40 -15.01 19.60
C PRO A 119 13.81 -15.14 20.20
N SER A 120 14.87 -14.95 19.42
CA SER A 120 16.26 -15.21 19.86
C SER A 120 16.91 -14.04 20.61
N LYS A 121 16.68 -12.81 20.15
CA LYS A 121 17.29 -11.57 20.64
C LYS A 121 16.32 -10.73 21.46
N GLY A 122 15.04 -11.09 21.52
CA GLY A 122 14.01 -10.32 22.22
C GLY A 122 13.78 -8.93 21.62
N SER A 123 14.20 -8.71 20.37
CA SER A 123 14.05 -7.42 19.70
C SER A 123 12.58 -7.18 19.39
N GLU A 124 12.09 -5.95 19.55
CA GLU A 124 10.69 -5.59 19.33
C GLU A 124 10.52 -4.84 18.01
N LEU A 125 9.49 -5.24 17.24
CA LEU A 125 8.96 -4.50 16.11
C LEU A 125 7.50 -4.13 16.40
N GLN A 126 7.15 -2.87 16.22
CA GLN A 126 5.77 -2.40 16.30
C GLN A 126 5.26 -2.09 14.90
N TYR A 127 4.01 -2.39 14.58
CA TYR A 127 3.44 -1.97 13.30
C TYR A 127 1.92 -1.71 13.35
N TRP A 128 1.46 -0.91 12.40
CA TRP A 128 0.05 -0.81 12.03
C TRP A 128 -0.08 -0.50 10.54
N CYS A 129 -1.24 -0.78 9.95
CA CYS A 129 -1.50 -0.45 8.56
C CYS A 129 -2.84 0.29 8.38
N GLU A 130 -2.85 1.17 7.40
CA GLU A 130 -3.99 1.95 6.97
C GLU A 130 -4.22 1.79 5.47
N ARG A 131 -5.46 2.00 5.04
CA ARG A 131 -5.76 2.13 3.61
C ARG A 131 -5.60 3.55 3.16
N MET A 132 -4.97 3.70 2.00
CA MET A 132 -4.72 4.94 1.30
C MET A 132 -5.68 4.97 0.09
N GLY A 133 -6.54 5.98 0.03
CA GLY A 133 -7.55 6.11 -1.02
C GLY A 133 -8.63 7.08 -0.66
#